data_AF-A0A6L8G8Y2-F1
#
_entry.id   AF-A0A6L8G8Y2-F1
#
_cell.length_a   1.000
_cell.length_b   1.000
_cell.length_c   1.000
_cell.angle_alpha   90.00
_cell.angle_beta   90.00
_cell.angle_gamma   90.00
#
_symmetry.space_group_name_H-M   'P 1'
#
loop_
_entity.id
_entity.type
_entity.pdbx_description
1 polymer ?
#
loop_
_entity_poly.entity_id
_entity_poly.type
_entity_poly.pdbx_seq_one_letter_code
_entity_poly.pdbx_strand_id
1 'polypeptide(L)' 'SGEPVNLDYYFRGAKVFNVVADGVSDLSLRRADYASIIREEGIDGLVTHIEASIAEMGGAGG' A
#
# COMPACT_ATOMS: atom_id res chain seq x y z
N SER A 1 9.73 -20.94 -9.55
CA SER A 1 9.31 -20.91 -10.96
C SER A 1 8.95 -19.48 -11.30
N GLY A 2 9.38 -18.97 -12.45
CA GLY A 2 9.04 -17.60 -12.88
C GLY A 2 7.71 -17.59 -13.62
N GLU A 3 6.60 -17.71 -12.89
CA GLU A 3 5.29 -17.48 -13.49
C GLU A 3 5.08 -15.98 -13.77
N PRO A 4 4.54 -15.63 -14.94
CA PRO A 4 4.22 -14.24 -15.25
C PRO A 4 3.11 -13.72 -14.32
N VAL A 5 3.32 -12.52 -13.76
CA VAL A 5 2.35 -11.79 -12.95
C VAL A 5 1.63 -10.78 -13.84
N ASN A 6 0.30 -10.74 -13.78
CA ASN A 6 -0.49 -9.74 -14.49
C ASN A 6 -0.66 -8.49 -13.62
N LEU A 7 -0.42 -7.32 -14.22
CA LEU A 7 -0.56 -6.02 -13.56
C LEU A 7 -1.57 -5.14 -14.31
N ASP A 8 -2.67 -4.84 -13.65
CA ASP A 8 -3.66 -3.87 -14.15
C ASP A 8 -3.47 -2.51 -13.47
N TYR A 9 -3.22 -1.47 -14.26
CA TYR A 9 -3.01 -0.11 -13.79
C TYR A 9 -4.26 0.74 -13.96
N TYR A 10 -4.72 1.37 -12.88
CA TYR A 10 -5.88 2.25 -12.89
C TYR A 10 -5.45 3.71 -12.83
N PHE A 11 -5.99 4.52 -13.75
CA PHE A 11 -5.59 5.91 -13.94
C PHE A 11 -6.71 6.90 -13.62
N ARG A 12 -6.34 8.04 -13.04
CA ARG A 12 -7.17 9.23 -12.93
C ARG A 12 -6.45 10.37 -13.64
N GLY A 13 -6.93 10.73 -14.83
CA GLY A 13 -6.14 11.55 -15.75
C GLY A 13 -4.83 10.85 -16.10
N ALA A 14 -3.70 11.56 -15.97
CA ALA A 14 -2.37 11.01 -16.25
C ALA A 14 -1.69 10.34 -15.04
N LYS A 15 -2.39 10.12 -13.93
CA LYS A 15 -1.80 9.58 -12.69
C LYS A 15 -2.34 8.20 -12.37
N VAL A 16 -1.46 7.25 -12.07
CA VAL A 16 -1.83 5.96 -11.50
C VAL A 16 -2.31 6.18 -10.07
N PHE A 17 -3.42 5.53 -9.69
CA PHE A 17 -3.92 5.58 -8.31
C PHE A 17 -4.14 4.20 -7.68
N ASN A 18 -4.11 3.12 -8.48
CA ASN A 18 -4.19 1.75 -8.00
C ASN A 18 -3.49 0.82 -8.99
N VAL A 19 -2.93 -0.26 -8.46
CA VAL A 19 -2.37 -1.38 -9.21
C VAL A 19 -3.01 -2.65 -8.68
N VAL A 20 -3.43 -3.52 -9.59
CA VAL A 20 -3.97 -4.84 -9.26
C VAL A 20 -3.00 -5.90 -9.78
N ALA A 21 -2.44 -6.70 -8.88
CA ALA A 21 -1.53 -7.79 -9.20
C ALA A 21 -2.26 -9.12 -9.04
N ASP A 22 -2.42 -9.87 -10.14
CA ASP A 22 -3.15 -11.16 -10.17
C ASP A 22 -4.50 -11.10 -9.43
N GLY A 23 -5.26 -10.02 -9.68
CA GLY A 23 -6.58 -9.78 -9.08
C GLY A 23 -6.55 -9.15 -7.67
N VAL A 24 -5.38 -8.96 -7.06
CA VAL A 24 -5.22 -8.36 -5.73
C VAL A 24 -4.92 -6.87 -5.84
N SER A 25 -5.81 -6.02 -5.32
CA SER A 25 -5.66 -4.55 -5.35
C SER A 25 -4.81 -4.04 -4.19
N ASP A 26 -3.70 -3.36 -4.51
CA ASP A 26 -2.85 -2.68 -3.51
C ASP A 26 -3.65 -1.67 -2.68
N LEU A 27 -4.51 -0.85 -3.33
CA LEU A 27 -5.37 0.10 -2.63
C LEU A 27 -6.33 -0.57 -1.63
N SER A 28 -6.88 -1.73 -1.98
CA SER A 28 -7.82 -2.44 -1.12
C SER A 28 -7.11 -3.05 0.11
N LEU A 29 -5.90 -3.59 -0.08
CA LEU A 29 -5.07 -4.10 1.01
C LEU A 29 -4.72 -2.99 2.00
N ARG A 30 -4.14 -1.87 1.51
CA ARG A 30 -3.80 -0.72 2.36
C ARG A 30 -5.00 -0.20 3.14
N ARG A 31 -6.18 -0.14 2.51
CA ARG A 31 -7.41 0.29 3.18
C ARG A 31 -7.82 -0.65 4.31
N ALA A 32 -7.66 -1.97 4.11
CA ALA A 32 -7.96 -2.96 5.15
C ALA A 32 -7.00 -2.82 6.33
N ASP A 33 -5.70 -2.67 6.06
CA ASP A 33 -4.66 -2.49 7.07
C ASP A 33 -4.90 -1.21 7.88
N TYR A 34 -5.12 -0.08 7.20
CA TYR A 34 -5.38 1.20 7.86
C TYR A 34 -6.66 1.18 8.69
N ALA A 35 -7.71 0.51 8.21
CA ALA A 35 -8.94 0.36 8.98
C ALA A 35 -8.72 -0.46 10.26
N SER A 36 -7.85 -1.47 10.23
CA SER A 36 -7.47 -2.24 11.41
C SER A 36 -6.68 -1.38 12.41
N ILE A 37 -5.67 -0.66 11.93
CA ILE A 37 -4.82 0.20 12.77
C ILE A 37 -5.66 1.32 13.40
N ILE A 38 -6.51 2.01 12.63
CA ILE A 38 -7.37 3.07 13.18
C ILE A 38 -8.30 2.54 14.27
N ARG A 39 -8.83 1.33 14.09
CA ARG A 39 -9.71 0.70 15.08
C ARG A 39 -8.99 0.38 16.40
N GLU A 40 -7.71 0.03 16.32
CA GLU A 40 -6.92 -0.45 17.45
C GLU A 40 -6.13 0.66 18.14
N GLU A 41 -5.62 1.63 17.38
CA GLU A 41 -4.63 2.62 17.82
C GLU A 41 -5.07 4.08 17.52
N GLY A 42 -6.19 4.26 16.82
CA GLY A 42 -6.66 5.57 16.37
C GLY A 42 -5.84 6.16 15.21
N ILE A 43 -6.11 7.42 14.90
CA ILE A 43 -5.47 8.13 13.78
C ILE A 43 -3.98 8.36 14.04
N ASP A 44 -3.59 8.67 15.28
CA ASP A 44 -2.18 8.91 15.63
C ASP A 44 -1.32 7.64 15.47
N GLY A 45 -1.89 6.48 15.78
CA GLY A 45 -1.27 5.18 15.48
C GLY A 45 -1.00 5.01 13.99
N LEU A 46 -2.02 5.26 13.15
CA LEU A 46 -1.85 5.18 11.69
C LEU A 46 -0.72 6.09 11.16
N VAL A 47 -0.62 7.33 11.66
CA VAL A 47 0.45 8.25 11.26
C VAL A 47 1.81 7.66 11.62
N THR A 48 1.96 7.15 12.85
CA THR A 48 3.20 6.51 13.32
C THR A 48 3.61 5.32 12.45
N HIS A 49 2.65 4.45 12.11
CA HIS A 49 2.90 3.28 11.23
C HIS A 49 3.35 3.69 9.82
N ILE A 50 2.76 4.75 9.26
CA ILE A 50 3.15 5.27 7.94
C ILE A 50 4.57 5.85 7.98
N GLU A 51 4.89 6.64 9.00
CA GLU A 51 6.24 7.22 9.17
C GLU A 51 7.30 6.14 9.32
N ALA A 52 7.03 5.10 10.13
CA ALA A 52 7.92 3.94 10.27
C ALA A 52 8.11 3.21 8.93
N SER A 53 7.04 2.95 8.20
CA SER A 53 7.10 2.30 6.87
C SER A 53 7.94 3.10 5.88
N ILE A 54 7.82 4.43 5.88
CA ILE A 54 8.63 5.32 5.03
C ILE A 54 10.11 5.24 5.42
N ALA A 55 10.41 5.24 6.73
CA ALA A 55 11.78 5.14 7.22
C ALA A 55 12.43 3.78 6.85
N GLU A 56 11.69 2.68 6.96
CA GLU A 56 12.15 1.34 6.56
C GLU A 56 12.44 1.26 5.05
N MET A 57 11.53 1.79 4.21
CA MET A 57 11.72 1.82 2.76
C MET A 57 12.87 2.75 2.34
N GLY A 58 13.05 3.88 3.02
CA GLY A 58 14.15 4.81 2.79
C GLY A 58 15.52 4.27 3.23
N GLY A 59 15.55 3.42 4.27
CA GLY A 59 16.77 2.78 4.77
C GLY A 59 17.26 1.60 3.94
N ALA A 60 16.37 0.92 3.20
CA ALA A 60 16.74 -0.21 2.33
C ALA A 60 17.46 0.20 1.03
N GLY A 61 17.62 1.50 0.76
CA GLY A 61 18.32 2.05 -0.40
C GLY A 61 19.60 2.83 -0.08
N GLY A 62 20.09 2.81 1.17
CA GLY A 62 21.31 3.48 1.62
C GLY A 62 22.51 2.55 1.79
#